data_AF-A0A926UXE6-F1
#
_entry.id   AF-A0A926UXE6-F1
#
_cell.length_a   1.000
_cell.length_b   1.000
_cell.length_c   1.000
_cell.angle_alpha   90.00
_cell.angle_beta   90.00
_cell.angle_gamma   90.00
#
_symmetry.space_group_name_H-M   'P 1'
#
loop_
_entity.id
_entity.type
_entity.pdbx_description
1 polymer ?
#
loop_
_entity_poly.entity_id
_entity_poly.type
_entity_poly.pdbx_seq_one_letter_code
_entity_poly.pdbx_strand_id
1 'polypeptide(L)'
;LLDLTLVDLDTRSQLRIAGEAVCQIADLFCDRSSFLFEELHSRAVKGEPIMADDAFDRYVRQSMVVDFDQFIEPLPSLPKKAAEQTKSGNSIVQEIDKETLMQTLEQASLLGFEEKFEQAISTAHAEDVSAWVEAIAHCIKNNFSPIRLIDLQTALGLPIVEIWLGLLLGDFKLEQRGSFYDSNEIWIS
;
A
#
# COMPACT_ATOMS: atom_id res chain seq x y z
N LEU A 1 -16.41 57.15 -15.42
CA LEU A 1 -17.70 56.79 -16.03
C LEU A 1 -18.85 56.92 -15.04
N LEU A 2 -18.74 56.38 -13.81
CA LEU A 2 -19.74 56.57 -12.73
C LEU A 2 -19.95 58.04 -12.31
N ASP A 3 -18.89 58.84 -12.21
CA ASP A 3 -19.00 60.26 -11.80
C ASP A 3 -19.86 61.11 -12.75
N LEU A 4 -19.85 60.81 -14.05
CA LEU A 4 -20.65 61.53 -15.05
C LEU A 4 -22.14 61.21 -14.96
N THR A 5 -22.50 60.01 -14.49
CA THR A 5 -23.90 59.58 -14.34
C THR A 5 -24.54 60.01 -13.02
N LEU A 6 -23.74 60.46 -12.06
CA LEU A 6 -24.21 60.88 -10.74
C LEU A 6 -24.61 62.36 -10.72
N VAL A 7 -24.04 63.21 -11.58
CA VAL A 7 -24.24 64.68 -11.57
C VAL A 7 -25.69 65.10 -11.83
N ASP A 8 -26.45 64.32 -12.60
CA ASP A 8 -27.85 64.63 -12.96
C ASP A 8 -28.89 64.11 -11.95
N LEU A 9 -28.46 63.44 -10.87
CA LEU A 9 -29.34 62.86 -9.86
C LEU A 9 -29.48 63.76 -8.62
N ASP A 10 -30.63 63.67 -7.95
CA ASP A 10 -30.83 64.36 -6.68
C ASP A 10 -29.87 63.83 -5.60
N THR A 11 -29.51 64.67 -4.64
CA THR A 11 -28.47 64.38 -3.63
C THR A 11 -28.77 63.10 -2.83
N ARG A 12 -30.05 62.78 -2.60
CA ARG A 12 -30.45 61.56 -1.87
C ARG A 12 -30.22 60.32 -2.74
N SER A 13 -30.50 60.38 -4.03
CA SER A 13 -30.20 59.29 -4.96
C SER A 13 -28.71 59.08 -5.16
N GLN A 14 -27.92 60.15 -5.22
CA GLN A 14 -26.45 60.05 -5.27
C GLN A 14 -25.89 59.33 -4.04
N LEU A 15 -26.33 59.71 -2.83
CA LEU A 15 -25.90 59.06 -1.59
C LEU A 15 -26.33 57.59 -1.50
N ARG A 16 -27.52 57.25 -2.01
CA ARG A 16 -27.99 55.86 -2.07
C ARG A 16 -27.11 55.00 -2.99
N ILE A 17 -26.83 55.49 -4.20
CA ILE A 17 -25.99 54.75 -5.18
C ILE A 17 -24.55 54.64 -4.66
N ALA A 18 -24.01 55.70 -4.08
CA ALA A 18 -22.68 55.66 -3.46
C ALA A 18 -22.63 54.65 -2.30
N GLY A 19 -23.66 54.61 -1.44
CA GLY A 19 -23.76 53.63 -0.37
C GLY A 19 -23.83 52.19 -0.88
N GLU A 20 -24.62 51.95 -1.92
CA GLU A 20 -24.73 50.63 -2.56
C GLU A 20 -23.40 50.20 -3.20
N ALA A 21 -22.70 51.12 -3.88
CA ALA A 21 -21.37 50.85 -4.43
C ALA A 21 -20.34 50.53 -3.33
N VAL A 22 -20.37 51.24 -2.20
CA VAL A 22 -19.49 50.95 -1.06
C VAL A 22 -19.79 49.57 -0.47
N CYS A 23 -21.07 49.20 -0.34
CA CYS A 23 -21.45 47.85 0.10
C CYS A 23 -20.91 46.78 -0.85
N GLN A 24 -21.10 46.94 -2.17
CA GLN A 24 -20.60 45.99 -3.16
C GLN A 24 -19.07 45.85 -3.14
N ILE A 25 -18.35 46.97 -2.94
CA ILE A 25 -16.90 46.94 -2.80
C ILE A 25 -16.51 46.20 -1.51
N ALA A 26 -17.19 46.47 -0.40
CA ALA A 26 -16.94 45.79 0.87
C ALA A 26 -17.19 44.27 0.76
N ASP A 27 -18.29 43.87 0.13
CA ASP A 27 -18.62 42.46 -0.12
C ASP A 27 -17.55 41.78 -0.98
N LEU A 28 -17.12 42.43 -2.07
CA LEU A 28 -16.03 41.94 -2.91
C LEU A 28 -14.71 41.78 -2.12
N PHE A 29 -14.40 42.72 -1.22
CA PHE A 29 -13.23 42.62 -0.35
C PHE A 29 -13.37 41.48 0.64
N CYS A 30 -14.54 41.27 1.23
CA CYS A 30 -14.82 40.15 2.11
C CYS A 30 -14.61 38.82 1.39
N ASP A 31 -15.22 38.63 0.23
CA ASP A 31 -15.08 37.41 -0.58
C ASP A 31 -13.62 37.13 -0.94
N ARG A 32 -12.91 38.17 -1.40
CA ARG A 32 -11.49 38.05 -1.78
C ARG A 32 -10.61 37.75 -0.58
N SER A 33 -10.92 38.31 0.59
CA SER A 33 -10.17 38.04 1.82
C SER A 33 -10.35 36.59 2.27
N SER A 34 -11.58 36.07 2.25
CA SER A 34 -11.90 34.68 2.58
C SER A 34 -11.11 33.71 1.71
N PHE A 35 -11.11 33.94 0.39
CA PHE A 35 -10.33 33.14 -0.55
C PHE A 35 -8.82 33.18 -0.28
N LEU A 36 -8.26 34.38 -0.02
CA LEU A 36 -6.84 34.53 0.30
C LEU A 36 -6.47 33.84 1.62
N PHE A 37 -7.34 33.87 2.62
CA PHE A 37 -7.11 33.16 3.89
C PHE A 37 -7.13 31.65 3.70
N GLU A 38 -8.01 31.12 2.86
CA GLU A 38 -8.06 29.70 2.50
C GLU A 38 -6.79 29.28 1.74
N GLU A 39 -6.35 30.08 0.77
CA GLU A 39 -5.08 29.87 0.05
C GLU A 39 -3.87 29.88 1.00
N LEU A 40 -3.82 30.83 1.94
CA LEU A 40 -2.77 30.88 2.95
C LEU A 40 -2.81 29.66 3.87
N HIS A 41 -3.99 29.23 4.29
CA HIS A 41 -4.14 28.06 5.15
C HIS A 41 -3.65 26.79 4.45
N SER A 42 -4.06 26.57 3.20
CA SER A 42 -3.59 25.44 2.38
C SER A 42 -2.08 25.42 2.15
N ARG A 43 -1.42 26.58 2.05
CA ARG A 43 0.04 26.68 1.91
C ARG A 43 0.80 26.55 3.23
N ALA A 44 0.22 27.02 4.33
CA ALA A 44 0.86 27.03 5.65
C ALA A 44 0.82 25.67 6.33
N VAL A 45 -0.23 24.88 6.08
CA VAL A 45 -0.33 23.50 6.55
C VAL A 45 0.62 22.64 5.72
N LYS A 46 1.83 22.39 6.22
CA LYS A 46 2.75 21.36 5.71
C LYS A 46 2.23 19.96 6.09
N GLY A 47 1.05 19.60 5.59
CA GLY A 47 0.39 18.33 5.87
C GLY A 47 -0.42 17.86 4.68
N GLU A 48 -0.80 16.59 4.69
CA GLU A 48 -1.69 16.03 3.69
C GLU A 48 -3.07 16.72 3.75
N PRO A 49 -3.82 16.79 2.63
CA PRO A 49 -5.17 17.32 2.63
C PRO A 49 -6.04 16.60 3.67
N ILE A 50 -6.58 17.34 4.64
CA ILE A 50 -7.53 16.78 5.61
C ILE A 50 -8.86 16.56 4.87
N MET A 51 -9.12 15.32 4.48
CA MET A 51 -10.42 14.89 3.95
C MET A 51 -11.26 14.25 5.04
N ALA A 52 -12.57 14.45 4.97
CA ALA A 52 -13.51 13.70 5.79
C ALA A 52 -13.49 12.21 5.38
N ASP A 53 -13.81 11.33 6.32
CA ASP A 53 -13.78 9.87 6.10
C ASP A 53 -14.68 9.41 4.93
N ASP A 54 -15.71 10.19 4.60
CA ASP A 54 -16.70 9.94 3.55
C ASP A 54 -16.43 10.69 2.23
N ALA A 55 -15.30 11.42 2.12
CA ALA A 55 -15.01 12.26 0.96
C ALA A 55 -15.04 11.51 -0.38
N PHE A 56 -14.78 10.20 -0.34
CA PHE A 56 -14.75 9.33 -1.51
C PHE A 56 -15.98 8.45 -1.70
N ASP A 57 -16.93 8.42 -0.76
CA ASP A 57 -18.11 7.52 -0.82
C ASP A 57 -18.96 7.76 -2.07
N ARG A 58 -19.00 9.01 -2.56
CA ARG A 58 -19.77 9.37 -3.77
C ARG A 58 -19.04 9.04 -5.08
N TYR A 59 -17.73 8.78 -5.02
CA TYR A 59 -16.87 8.58 -6.18
C TYR A 59 -16.34 7.15 -6.28
N VAL A 60 -16.29 6.42 -5.18
CA VAL A 60 -15.80 5.05 -5.12
C VAL A 60 -16.99 4.11 -5.12
N ARG A 61 -17.13 3.33 -6.20
CA ARG A 61 -17.97 2.13 -6.15
C ARG A 61 -17.23 1.09 -5.31
N GLN A 62 -17.69 0.88 -4.08
CA GLN A 62 -17.09 -0.06 -3.13
C GLN A 62 -17.03 -1.51 -3.67
N SER A 63 -17.93 -1.89 -4.58
CA SER A 63 -17.84 -3.16 -5.30
C SER A 63 -18.49 -3.07 -6.68
N MET A 64 -17.98 -3.88 -7.61
CA MET A 64 -18.61 -4.16 -8.89
C MET A 64 -18.66 -5.67 -9.03
N VAL A 65 -19.88 -6.22 -9.12
CA VAL A 65 -20.09 -7.63 -9.43
C VAL A 65 -20.30 -7.73 -10.94
N VAL A 66 -19.43 -8.46 -11.61
CA VAL A 66 -19.58 -8.83 -13.01
C VAL A 66 -19.93 -10.31 -13.05
N ASP A 67 -21.08 -10.62 -13.63
CA ASP A 67 -21.50 -11.99 -13.85
C ASP A 67 -20.75 -12.55 -15.07
N PHE A 68 -19.93 -13.57 -14.83
CA PHE A 68 -19.16 -14.25 -15.87
C PHE A 68 -19.79 -15.58 -16.30
N ASP A 69 -20.93 -15.98 -15.76
CA ASP A 69 -21.54 -17.29 -16.04
C ASP A 69 -21.83 -17.47 -17.54
N GLN A 70 -22.17 -16.38 -18.23
CA GLN A 70 -22.39 -16.38 -19.69
C GLN A 70 -21.13 -16.65 -20.53
N PHE A 71 -19.94 -16.51 -19.94
CA PHE A 71 -18.65 -16.72 -20.61
C PHE A 71 -17.97 -18.04 -20.21
N ILE A 72 -18.56 -18.81 -19.28
CA ILE A 72 -18.04 -20.11 -18.89
C ILE A 72 -18.49 -21.14 -19.93
N GLU A 73 -17.56 -21.60 -20.75
CA GLU A 73 -17.83 -22.72 -21.66
C GLU A 73 -18.12 -23.99 -20.83
N PRO A 74 -19.21 -24.73 -21.13
CA PRO A 74 -19.50 -25.98 -20.44
C PRO A 74 -18.35 -26.95 -20.62
N LEU A 75 -17.68 -27.32 -19.52
CA LEU A 75 -16.58 -28.28 -19.57
C LEU A 75 -17.11 -29.57 -20.21
N PRO A 76 -16.50 -30.07 -21.30
CA PRO A 76 -16.83 -31.40 -21.81
C PRO A 76 -16.61 -32.37 -20.66
N SER A 77 -17.58 -33.25 -20.42
CA SER A 77 -17.55 -34.18 -19.30
C SER A 77 -16.22 -34.95 -19.32
N LEU A 78 -15.30 -34.56 -18.45
CA LEU A 78 -14.04 -35.26 -18.31
C LEU A 78 -14.38 -36.70 -17.92
N PRO A 79 -13.72 -37.70 -18.52
CA PRO A 79 -13.92 -39.08 -18.11
C PRO A 79 -13.68 -39.15 -16.60
N LYS A 80 -14.75 -39.41 -15.85
CA LYS A 80 -14.66 -39.57 -14.39
C LYS A 80 -13.66 -40.69 -14.14
N LYS A 81 -12.48 -40.33 -13.61
CA LYS A 81 -11.53 -41.32 -13.10
C LYS A 81 -12.31 -42.16 -12.09
N ALA A 82 -12.43 -43.46 -12.35
CA ALA A 82 -13.03 -44.38 -11.39
C ALA A 82 -12.32 -44.16 -10.06
N ALA A 83 -13.07 -44.08 -8.96
CA ALA A 83 -12.52 -43.80 -7.64
C ALA A 83 -11.44 -44.85 -7.33
N GLU A 84 -10.18 -44.46 -7.48
CA GLU A 84 -9.08 -45.23 -6.93
C GLU A 84 -9.24 -45.08 -5.42
N GLN A 85 -9.59 -46.19 -4.75
CA GLN A 85 -9.36 -46.33 -3.32
C GLN A 85 -7.85 -46.24 -3.10
N THR A 86 -7.32 -45.02 -3.06
CA THR A 86 -5.94 -44.77 -2.65
C THR A 86 -5.88 -44.96 -1.15
N LYS A 87 -5.43 -46.15 -0.75
CA LYS A 87 -4.75 -46.37 0.52
C LYS A 87 -3.70 -45.28 0.68
N SER A 88 -3.82 -44.51 1.77
CA SER A 88 -2.78 -43.71 2.42
C SER A 88 -1.73 -43.07 1.50
N GLY A 89 -1.89 -41.78 1.23
CA GLY A 89 -0.89 -40.98 0.52
C GLY A 89 -1.09 -39.48 0.73
N ASN A 90 -0.38 -38.93 1.72
CA ASN A 90 0.05 -37.53 1.84
C ASN A 90 -1.02 -36.43 2.00
N SER A 91 -2.22 -36.75 2.46
CA SER A 91 -3.14 -35.71 2.93
C SER A 91 -2.72 -35.24 4.34
N ILE A 92 -2.25 -34.00 4.43
CA ILE A 92 -2.01 -33.28 5.70
C ILE A 92 -3.33 -32.78 6.31
N VAL A 93 -4.45 -32.94 5.61
CA VAL A 93 -5.78 -32.60 6.13
C VAL A 93 -6.23 -33.73 7.04
N GLN A 94 -5.97 -33.55 8.33
CA GLN A 94 -6.57 -34.32 9.41
C GLN A 94 -7.96 -33.77 9.69
N GLU A 95 -8.96 -34.65 9.84
CA GLU A 95 -10.28 -34.25 10.36
C GLU A 95 -10.10 -33.79 11.81
N ILE A 96 -10.15 -32.48 12.03
CA ILE A 96 -10.14 -31.90 13.38
C ILE A 96 -11.60 -31.76 13.81
N ASP A 97 -11.91 -32.28 15.00
CA ASP A 97 -13.25 -32.22 15.55
C ASP A 97 -13.69 -30.77 15.77
N LYS A 98 -14.95 -30.47 15.45
CA LYS A 98 -15.49 -29.11 15.44
C LYS A 98 -15.36 -28.45 16.82
N GLU A 99 -15.50 -29.21 17.91
CA GLU A 99 -15.38 -28.67 19.26
C GLU A 99 -13.94 -28.27 19.59
N THR A 100 -12.95 -29.01 19.11
CA THR A 100 -11.54 -28.62 19.26
C THR A 100 -11.20 -27.36 18.45
N LEU A 101 -11.72 -27.20 17.24
CA LEU A 101 -11.56 -25.97 16.46
C LEU A 101 -12.20 -24.76 17.16
N MET A 102 -13.41 -24.92 17.69
CA MET A 102 -14.10 -23.88 18.45
C MET A 102 -13.29 -23.43 19.67
N GLN A 103 -12.74 -24.36 20.46
CA GLN A 103 -11.92 -24.04 21.62
C GLN A 103 -10.61 -23.32 21.24
N THR A 104 -9.96 -23.73 20.15
CA THR A 104 -8.76 -23.04 19.66
C THR A 104 -9.07 -21.63 19.16
N LEU A 105 -10.22 -21.42 18.52
CA LEU A 105 -10.65 -20.11 18.04
C LEU A 105 -10.99 -19.19 19.22
N GLU A 106 -11.64 -19.70 20.26
CA GLU A 106 -11.94 -18.97 21.49
C GLU A 106 -10.67 -18.59 22.24
N GLN A 107 -9.70 -19.49 22.37
CA GLN A 107 -8.39 -19.20 22.94
C GLN A 107 -7.61 -18.18 22.11
N ALA A 108 -7.64 -18.29 20.77
CA ALA A 108 -7.03 -17.32 19.89
C ALA A 108 -7.75 -15.96 19.89
N SER A 109 -9.06 -15.93 20.18
CA SER A 109 -9.83 -14.69 20.30
C SER A 109 -9.69 -14.02 21.67
N LEU A 110 -9.22 -14.74 22.68
CA LEU A 110 -8.89 -14.21 24.01
C LEU A 110 -7.54 -13.49 24.05
N LEU A 111 -6.65 -13.77 23.10
CA LEU A 111 -5.46 -12.94 22.89
C LEU A 111 -5.92 -11.60 22.31
N GLY A 112 -5.75 -10.53 23.09
CA GLY A 112 -6.03 -9.17 22.65
C GLY A 112 -5.25 -8.86 21.38
N PHE A 113 -5.79 -8.00 20.51
CA PHE A 113 -5.11 -7.54 19.30
C PHE A 113 -3.66 -7.09 19.60
N GLU A 114 -3.46 -6.45 20.75
CA GLU A 114 -2.17 -6.03 21.29
C GLU A 114 -1.15 -7.18 21.47
N GLU A 115 -1.58 -8.32 22.00
CA GLU A 115 -0.69 -9.48 22.25
C GLU A 115 -0.31 -10.17 20.94
N LYS A 116 -1.23 -10.21 19.97
CA LYS A 116 -0.94 -10.71 18.61
C LYS A 116 0.00 -9.78 17.86
N PHE A 117 -0.17 -8.47 18.04
CA PHE A 117 0.69 -7.45 17.46
C PHE A 117 2.09 -7.52 18.05
N GLU A 118 2.22 -7.61 19.38
CA GLU A 118 3.50 -7.80 20.07
C GLU A 118 4.18 -9.11 19.69
N GLN A 119 3.43 -10.21 19.54
CA GLN A 119 4.00 -11.48 19.06
C GLN A 119 4.48 -11.36 17.61
N ALA A 120 3.73 -10.68 16.73
CA ALA A 120 4.15 -10.43 15.36
C ALA A 120 5.39 -9.50 15.29
N ILE A 121 5.42 -8.45 16.10
CA ILE A 121 6.56 -7.51 16.23
C ILE A 121 7.79 -8.22 16.80
N SER A 122 7.63 -9.03 17.83
CA SER A 122 8.74 -9.80 18.41
C SER A 122 9.30 -10.81 17.43
N THR A 123 8.50 -11.33 16.49
CA THR A 123 8.97 -12.20 15.43
C THR A 123 9.73 -11.40 14.35
N ALA A 124 9.27 -10.19 14.03
CA ALA A 124 9.92 -9.29 13.07
C ALA A 124 11.28 -8.75 13.55
N HIS A 125 11.49 -8.57 14.86
CA HIS A 125 12.76 -8.09 15.43
C HIS A 125 13.85 -9.17 15.55
N ALA A 126 13.57 -10.43 15.20
CA ALA A 126 14.59 -11.48 15.16
C ALA A 126 15.45 -11.45 13.88
N GLU A 127 15.07 -10.64 12.89
CA GLU A 127 15.76 -10.52 11.60
C GLU A 127 16.90 -9.50 11.68
N ASP A 128 18.14 -9.98 11.86
CA ASP A 128 19.33 -9.14 11.82
C ASP A 128 19.87 -9.01 10.39
N VAL A 129 19.22 -8.14 9.62
CA VAL A 129 19.61 -7.81 8.24
C VAL A 129 21.04 -7.28 8.17
N SER A 130 21.50 -6.56 9.20
CA SER A 130 22.85 -5.99 9.21
C SER A 130 23.91 -7.08 9.29
N ALA A 131 23.70 -8.09 10.13
CA ALA A 131 24.57 -9.27 10.20
C ALA A 131 24.60 -10.05 8.88
N TRP A 132 23.46 -10.18 8.18
CA TRP A 132 23.41 -10.84 6.86
C TRP A 132 24.20 -10.07 5.81
N VAL A 133 24.03 -8.75 5.72
CA VAL A 133 24.78 -7.89 4.79
C VAL A 133 26.28 -7.98 5.05
N GLU A 134 26.71 -7.93 6.32
CA GLU A 134 28.13 -8.06 6.69
C GLU A 134 28.71 -9.43 6.32
N ALA A 135 27.98 -10.51 6.60
CA ALA A 135 28.40 -11.86 6.24
C ALA A 135 28.53 -12.05 4.71
N ILE A 136 27.59 -11.51 3.95
CA ILE A 136 27.61 -11.54 2.47
C ILE A 136 28.78 -10.71 1.95
N ALA A 137 29.00 -9.50 2.46
CA ALA A 137 30.12 -8.64 2.07
C ALA A 137 31.47 -9.29 2.37
N HIS A 138 31.62 -9.92 3.53
CA HIS A 138 32.83 -10.66 3.89
C HIS A 138 33.05 -11.87 2.96
N CYS A 139 31.98 -12.59 2.62
CA CYS A 139 32.05 -13.71 1.68
C CYS A 139 32.44 -13.26 0.27
N ILE A 140 31.87 -12.16 -0.23
CA ILE A 140 32.22 -11.60 -1.55
C ILE A 140 33.64 -11.03 -1.56
N LYS A 141 34.12 -10.47 -0.45
CA LYS A 141 35.51 -9.97 -0.35
C LYS A 141 36.54 -11.10 -0.36
N ASN A 142 36.21 -12.24 0.24
CA ASN A 142 37.11 -13.39 0.33
C ASN A 142 37.07 -14.29 -0.91
N ASN A 143 36.00 -14.23 -1.69
CA ASN A 143 35.87 -14.91 -2.97
C ASN A 143 36.13 -13.92 -4.13
N PHE A 144 36.46 -14.41 -5.32
CA PHE A 144 36.62 -13.52 -6.47
C PHE A 144 35.25 -13.08 -6.99
N SER A 145 34.98 -11.76 -7.01
CA SER A 145 33.80 -11.18 -7.67
C SER A 145 33.95 -11.28 -9.20
N PRO A 146 32.89 -11.62 -9.97
CA PRO A 146 31.51 -11.85 -9.54
C PRO A 146 31.24 -13.30 -9.09
N ILE A 147 30.40 -13.46 -8.05
CA ILE A 147 29.98 -14.77 -7.50
C ILE A 147 28.54 -15.08 -7.88
N ARG A 148 28.19 -16.37 -8.07
CA ARG A 148 26.79 -16.78 -8.30
C ARG A 148 26.01 -16.86 -6.99
N LEU A 149 24.70 -16.62 -7.05
CA LEU A 149 23.81 -16.73 -5.89
C LEU A 149 23.87 -18.13 -5.23
N ILE A 150 23.94 -19.20 -6.04
CA ILE A 150 24.00 -20.57 -5.53
C ILE A 150 25.33 -20.84 -4.79
N ASP A 151 26.44 -20.30 -5.31
CA ASP A 151 27.77 -20.46 -4.72
C ASP A 151 27.83 -19.68 -3.40
N LEU A 152 27.22 -18.49 -3.35
CA LEU A 152 27.04 -17.69 -2.14
C LEU A 152 26.21 -18.43 -1.08
N GLN A 153 25.12 -19.09 -1.48
CA GLN A 153 24.31 -19.92 -0.58
C GLN A 153 25.12 -21.07 0.03
N THR A 154 25.91 -21.77 -0.79
CA THR A 154 26.76 -22.86 -0.30
C THR A 154 27.88 -22.37 0.63
N ALA A 155 28.40 -21.16 0.41
CA ALA A 155 29.49 -20.60 1.19
C ALA A 155 29.04 -20.07 2.56
N LEU A 156 27.87 -19.43 2.64
CA LEU A 156 27.34 -18.88 3.90
C LEU A 156 26.55 -19.91 4.72
N GLY A 157 25.95 -20.92 4.08
CA GLY A 157 25.08 -21.87 4.79
C GLY A 157 23.80 -21.26 5.37
N LEU A 158 23.45 -20.03 4.97
CA LEU A 158 22.23 -19.34 5.38
C LEU A 158 21.04 -19.75 4.49
N PRO A 159 19.80 -19.65 5.02
CA PRO A 159 18.60 -19.77 4.21
C PRO A 159 18.60 -18.81 3.02
N ILE A 160 18.11 -19.29 1.87
CA ILE A 160 18.09 -18.48 0.64
C ILE A 160 17.35 -17.16 0.81
N VAL A 161 16.32 -17.12 1.68
CA VAL A 161 15.53 -15.93 1.96
C VAL A 161 16.35 -14.86 2.67
N GLU A 162 17.15 -15.23 3.67
CA GLU A 162 18.03 -14.31 4.41
C GLU A 162 19.10 -13.72 3.50
N ILE A 163 19.70 -14.58 2.65
CA ILE A 163 20.65 -14.14 1.63
C ILE A 163 19.98 -13.19 0.65
N TRP A 164 18.73 -13.48 0.26
CA TRP A 164 18.02 -12.65 -0.69
C TRP A 164 17.70 -11.26 -0.13
N LEU A 165 17.21 -11.22 1.11
CA LEU A 165 16.93 -9.98 1.82
C LEU A 165 18.21 -9.18 2.04
N GLY A 166 19.31 -9.83 2.45
CA GLY A 166 20.61 -9.18 2.59
C GLY A 166 21.16 -8.61 1.28
N LEU A 167 20.94 -9.27 0.14
CA LEU A 167 21.35 -8.78 -1.17
C LEU A 167 20.48 -7.62 -1.69
N LEU A 168 19.19 -7.61 -1.39
CA LEU A 168 18.27 -6.53 -1.80
C LEU A 168 18.41 -5.29 -0.92
N LEU A 169 18.76 -5.47 0.35
CA LEU A 169 18.85 -4.40 1.34
C LEU A 169 20.30 -3.91 1.57
N GLY A 170 21.30 -4.72 1.23
CA GLY A 170 22.69 -4.30 1.11
C GLY A 170 22.96 -3.78 -0.30
N ASP A 171 23.79 -2.76 -0.45
CA ASP A 171 24.09 -2.06 -1.71
C ASP A 171 24.89 -2.91 -2.73
N PHE A 172 24.49 -4.15 -2.97
CA PHE A 172 25.11 -5.07 -3.93
C PHE A 172 24.51 -4.90 -5.32
N LYS A 173 25.30 -5.18 -6.36
CA LYS A 173 24.80 -5.18 -7.74
C LYS A 173 24.47 -6.58 -8.17
N LEU A 174 23.20 -6.79 -8.53
CA LEU A 174 22.69 -8.04 -9.02
C LEU A 174 22.62 -8.01 -10.55
N GLU A 175 23.27 -8.96 -11.20
CA GLU A 175 23.22 -9.15 -12.65
C GLU A 175 22.53 -10.48 -12.96
N GLN A 176 21.36 -10.40 -13.60
CA GLN A 176 20.72 -11.58 -14.18
C GLN A 176 21.25 -11.79 -15.60
N ARG A 177 21.98 -12.88 -15.82
CA ARG A 177 22.60 -13.20 -17.12
C ARG A 177 21.78 -14.19 -17.96
N GLY A 178 20.63 -14.62 -17.44
CA GLY A 178 19.75 -15.66 -18.00
C GLY A 178 18.29 -15.27 -18.15
N SER A 179 17.43 -16.28 -18.26
CA SER A 179 15.98 -16.07 -18.27
C SER A 179 15.48 -15.65 -16.87
N PHE A 180 14.33 -14.98 -16.83
CA PHE A 180 13.81 -14.32 -15.62
C PHE A 180 13.67 -15.25 -14.40
N TYR A 181 13.42 -16.55 -14.62
CA TYR A 181 13.25 -17.54 -13.55
C TYR A 181 14.47 -18.46 -13.32
N ASP A 182 15.57 -18.25 -14.05
CA ASP A 182 16.79 -19.03 -13.86
C ASP A 182 17.61 -18.48 -12.69
N SER A 183 17.29 -18.93 -11.48
CA SER A 183 18.01 -18.57 -10.24
C SER A 183 19.50 -18.91 -10.27
N ASN A 184 19.92 -19.82 -11.15
CA ASN A 184 21.31 -20.22 -11.36
C ASN A 184 22.13 -19.18 -12.15
N GLU A 185 21.48 -18.21 -12.79
CA GLU A 185 22.13 -17.19 -13.62
C GLU A 185 22.11 -15.80 -12.99
N ILE A 186 21.94 -15.75 -11.67
CA ILE A 186 22.02 -14.54 -10.86
C ILE A 186 23.44 -14.41 -10.32
N TRP A 187 24.08 -13.30 -10.66
CA TRP A 187 25.43 -12.96 -10.25
C TRP A 187 25.43 -11.71 -9.36
N ILE A 188 26.34 -11.71 -8.39
CA ILE A 188 26.52 -10.60 -7.45
C ILE A 188 27.93 -10.02 -7.66
N SER A 189 28.01 -8.70 -7.84
CA SER A 189 29.25 -7.94 -8.01
C SER A 189 29.43 -6.81 -7.01
#